data_AF-V6JV21-F1
#
_entry.id   AF-V6JV21-F1
#
_cell.length_a   1.000
_cell.length_b   1.000
_cell.length_c   1.000
_cell.angle_alpha   90.00
_cell.angle_beta   90.00
_cell.angle_gamma   90.00
#
_symmetry.space_group_name_H-M   'P 1'
#
loop_
_entity.id
_entity.type
_entity.pdbx_description
1 polymer ?
#
loop_
_entity_poly.entity_id
_entity_poly.type
_entity_poly.pdbx_seq_one_letter_code
_entity_poly.pdbx_strand_id
1 'polypeptide(L)'
;MFRHTDDGLEVLLGHMGGPLWAKKDAGAWTVPKGEYEPDEPAWEAARREFREELGLAPPDGTAVPLGEVVQKNGKIVTAWAVEADPDLSAFSPGTFTMEWPPRSGRQQEFPELDRVEWLGLDRARELIITAQTAFLDRLAEHSD
;
A
#
# COMPACT_ATOMS: atom_id res chain seq x y z
N MET A 1 4.44 5.78 -2.48
CA MET A 1 5.63 6.65 -2.60
C MET A 1 6.71 5.93 -3.39
N PHE A 2 7.62 6.68 -3.99
CA PHE A 2 8.84 6.14 -4.57
C PHE A 2 10.04 7.04 -4.20
N ARG A 3 11.25 6.53 -4.35
CA ARG A 3 12.50 7.29 -4.20
C ARG A 3 13.56 6.76 -5.16
N HIS A 4 14.47 7.63 -5.57
CA HIS A 4 15.67 7.25 -6.30
C HIS A 4 16.83 7.02 -5.31
N THR A 5 17.51 5.89 -5.45
CA THR A 5 18.74 5.57 -4.73
C THR A 5 19.87 5.26 -5.71
N ASP A 6 21.09 5.07 -5.18
CA ASP A 6 22.23 4.63 -6.01
C ASP A 6 22.00 3.26 -6.65
N ASP A 7 21.13 2.43 -6.05
CA ASP A 7 20.76 1.09 -6.53
C ASP A 7 19.53 1.11 -7.46
N GLY A 8 18.94 2.29 -7.70
CA GLY A 8 17.83 2.50 -8.62
C GLY A 8 16.54 2.96 -7.96
N LEU A 9 15.41 2.68 -8.62
CA LEU A 9 14.09 3.10 -8.17
C LEU A 9 13.55 2.15 -7.09
N GLU A 10 13.17 2.71 -5.95
CA GLU A 10 12.50 1.98 -4.87
C GLU A 10 11.07 2.50 -4.64
N VAL A 11 10.19 1.60 -4.21
CA VAL A 11 8.80 1.90 -3.87
C VAL A 11 8.49 1.52 -2.43
N LEU A 12 7.66 2.32 -1.77
CA LEU A 12 7.16 1.99 -0.44
C LEU A 12 5.91 1.12 -0.57
N LEU A 13 5.97 -0.12 -0.07
CA LEU A 13 4.83 -1.03 0.00
C LEU A 13 4.55 -1.44 1.44
N GLY A 14 3.29 -1.77 1.74
CA GLY A 14 2.86 -2.34 3.02
C GLY A 14 2.56 -3.83 2.91
N HIS A 15 3.02 -4.62 3.87
CA HIS A 15 2.64 -6.02 4.03
C HIS A 15 1.31 -6.08 4.79
N MET A 16 0.33 -6.79 4.23
CA MET A 16 -1.01 -6.91 4.84
C MET A 16 -0.93 -7.61 6.18
N GLY A 17 -1.45 -6.97 7.22
CA GLY A 17 -1.43 -7.51 8.57
C GLY A 17 -2.51 -8.57 8.83
N GLY A 18 -2.41 -9.14 10.02
CA GLY A 18 -3.36 -10.14 10.51
C GLY A 18 -3.03 -11.59 10.15
N PRO A 19 -3.76 -12.54 10.74
CA PRO A 19 -3.30 -13.92 10.85
C PRO A 19 -3.35 -14.69 9.52
N LEU A 20 -4.14 -14.23 8.55
CA LEU A 20 -4.23 -14.83 7.21
C LEU A 20 -3.04 -14.51 6.30
N TRP A 21 -2.26 -13.48 6.66
CA TRP A 21 -1.15 -12.94 5.89
C TRP A 21 0.20 -13.09 6.60
N ALA A 22 0.21 -13.27 7.92
CA ALA A 22 1.41 -13.39 8.75
C ALA A 22 2.48 -14.41 8.30
N LYS A 23 2.12 -15.40 7.46
CA LYS A 23 3.04 -16.41 6.90
C LYS A 23 3.24 -16.31 5.38
N LYS A 24 2.66 -15.30 4.75
CA LYS A 24 2.73 -15.08 3.30
C LYS A 24 3.67 -13.92 3.04
N ASP A 25 4.34 -13.97 1.89
CA ASP A 25 5.18 -12.88 1.44
C ASP A 25 4.80 -12.54 0.00
N ALA A 26 4.95 -13.49 -0.93
CA ALA A 26 4.47 -13.33 -2.30
C ALA A 26 2.94 -13.08 -2.36
N GLY A 27 2.55 -11.99 -3.03
CA GLY A 27 1.16 -11.54 -3.16
C GLY A 27 0.52 -11.05 -1.85
N ALA A 28 1.32 -10.78 -0.82
CA ALA A 28 0.86 -10.30 0.49
C ALA A 28 1.10 -8.80 0.70
N TRP A 29 1.72 -8.12 -0.27
CA TRP A 29 2.03 -6.70 -0.19
C TRP A 29 1.13 -5.84 -1.07
N THR A 30 0.98 -4.58 -0.72
CA THR A 30 0.08 -3.66 -1.40
C THR A 30 0.55 -2.21 -1.30
N VAL A 31 0.12 -1.38 -2.26
CA VAL A 31 0.18 0.08 -2.09
C VAL A 31 -0.78 0.50 -0.96
N PRO A 32 -0.42 1.53 -0.16
CA PRO A 32 -1.37 2.12 0.78
C PRO A 32 -2.59 2.67 0.02
N LYS A 33 -3.80 2.32 0.46
CA LYS A 33 -5.09 2.60 -0.18
C LYS A 33 -6.23 2.38 0.83
N GLY A 34 -7.26 3.20 0.80
CA GLY A 34 -8.50 2.91 1.53
C GLY A 34 -9.74 3.00 0.66
N GLU A 35 -10.85 3.39 1.25
CA GLU A 35 -12.13 3.50 0.57
C GLU A 35 -12.44 4.96 0.18
N TYR A 36 -13.26 5.11 -0.85
CA TYR A 36 -13.76 6.42 -1.25
C TYR A 36 -14.94 6.81 -0.37
N GLU A 37 -14.97 8.06 0.08
CA GLU A 37 -16.22 8.68 0.48
C GLU A 37 -16.99 9.18 -0.76
N PRO A 38 -18.34 9.14 -0.77
CA PRO A 38 -19.15 9.42 -1.96
C PRO A 38 -18.89 10.76 -2.66
N ASP A 39 -18.41 11.77 -1.92
CA ASP A 39 -18.24 13.14 -2.40
C ASP A 39 -16.78 13.64 -2.33
N GLU A 40 -15.81 12.74 -2.09
CA GLU A 40 -14.39 13.10 -1.96
C GLU A 40 -13.63 12.88 -3.29
N PRO A 41 -12.82 13.85 -3.76
CA PRO A 41 -11.93 13.63 -4.89
C PRO A 41 -10.96 12.49 -4.61
N ALA A 42 -10.78 11.58 -5.58
CA ALA A 42 -9.99 10.36 -5.39
C ALA A 42 -8.54 10.61 -4.90
N TRP A 43 -7.94 11.74 -5.27
CA TRP A 43 -6.63 12.16 -4.79
C TRP A 43 -6.63 12.58 -3.31
N GLU A 44 -7.64 13.33 -2.86
CA GLU A 44 -7.75 13.71 -1.45
C GLU A 44 -8.00 12.48 -0.56
N ALA A 45 -8.85 11.56 -1.04
CA ALA A 45 -9.03 10.26 -0.40
C ALA A 45 -7.70 9.51 -0.26
N ALA A 46 -6.91 9.40 -1.34
CA ALA A 46 -5.60 8.73 -1.29
C ALA A 46 -4.64 9.36 -0.25
N ARG A 47 -4.64 10.70 -0.10
CA ARG A 47 -3.81 11.38 0.89
C ARG A 47 -4.30 11.17 2.33
N ARG A 48 -5.62 11.17 2.54
CA ARG A 48 -6.24 10.89 3.84
C ARG A 48 -5.94 9.44 4.25
N GLU A 49 -6.21 8.49 3.37
CA GLU A 49 -5.97 7.06 3.59
C GLU A 49 -4.50 6.73 3.82
N PHE A 50 -3.57 7.41 3.11
CA PHE A 50 -2.15 7.26 3.38
C PHE A 50 -1.81 7.57 4.86
N ARG A 51 -2.43 8.60 5.43
CA ARG A 51 -2.24 8.95 6.84
C ARG A 51 -2.87 7.92 7.77
N GLU A 52 -4.05 7.42 7.43
CA GLU A 52 -4.77 6.44 8.26
C GLU A 52 -4.06 5.07 8.26
N GLU A 53 -3.64 4.59 7.09
CA GLU A 53 -2.99 3.28 6.97
C GLU A 53 -1.53 3.28 7.42
N LEU A 54 -0.80 4.39 7.28
CA LEU A 54 0.62 4.43 7.64
C LEU A 54 0.90 5.19 8.94
N GLY A 55 -0.01 6.04 9.41
CA GLY A 55 0.28 6.97 10.51
C GLY A 55 1.27 8.08 10.12
N LEU A 56 1.59 8.22 8.83
CA LEU A 56 2.57 9.17 8.31
C LEU A 56 1.91 10.35 7.60
N ALA A 57 2.57 11.50 7.56
CA ALA A 57 2.11 12.61 6.74
C ALA A 57 2.17 12.23 5.24
N PRO A 58 1.11 12.48 4.46
CA PRO A 58 1.17 12.30 3.02
C PRO A 58 2.24 13.25 2.44
N PRO A 59 2.96 12.83 1.37
CA PRO A 59 4.03 13.62 0.81
C PRO A 59 3.49 14.83 0.05
N ASP A 60 4.22 15.94 0.10
CA ASP A 60 3.85 17.20 -0.56
C ASP A 60 4.41 17.32 -2.00
N GLY A 61 4.84 16.21 -2.59
CA GLY A 61 5.41 16.14 -3.95
C GLY A 61 4.36 16.09 -5.06
N THR A 62 4.82 16.16 -6.31
CA THR A 62 3.96 16.01 -7.49
C THR A 62 3.41 14.59 -7.58
N ALA A 63 2.08 14.48 -7.68
CA ALA A 63 1.40 13.20 -7.85
C ALA A 63 1.40 12.77 -9.32
N VAL A 64 2.08 11.67 -9.61
CA VAL A 64 2.07 10.97 -10.90
C VAL A 64 0.90 9.98 -10.90
N PRO A 65 -0.12 10.16 -11.75
CA PRO A 65 -1.23 9.22 -11.82
C PRO A 65 -0.77 7.89 -12.42
N LEU A 66 -0.88 6.80 -11.66
CA LEU A 66 -0.58 5.45 -12.14
C LEU A 66 -1.82 4.74 -12.69
N GLY A 67 -2.95 5.43 -12.76
CA GLY A 67 -4.22 4.91 -13.28
C GLY A 67 -4.88 3.91 -12.36
N GLU A 68 -5.67 3.00 -12.95
CA GLU A 68 -6.50 2.04 -12.23
C GLU A 68 -6.09 0.60 -12.50
N VAL A 69 -6.39 -0.29 -11.54
CA VAL A 69 -6.31 -1.74 -11.68
C VAL A 69 -7.53 -2.39 -11.04
N VAL A 70 -7.97 -3.52 -11.60
CA VAL A 70 -9.06 -4.34 -11.06
C VAL A 70 -8.46 -5.57 -10.38
N GLN A 71 -8.74 -5.75 -9.09
CA GLN A 71 -8.30 -6.93 -8.35
C GLN A 71 -9.23 -8.13 -8.59
N LYS A 72 -8.78 -9.33 -8.21
CA LYS A 72 -9.52 -10.60 -8.42
C LYS A 72 -10.93 -10.61 -7.79
N ASN A 73 -11.14 -9.84 -6.73
CA ASN A 73 -12.43 -9.71 -6.05
C ASN A 73 -13.33 -8.61 -6.67
N GLY A 74 -12.93 -7.99 -7.78
CA GLY A 74 -13.64 -6.88 -8.41
C GLY A 74 -13.33 -5.50 -7.81
N LYS A 75 -12.51 -5.40 -6.76
CA LYS A 75 -12.10 -4.10 -6.20
C LYS A 75 -11.29 -3.33 -7.22
N ILE A 76 -11.74 -2.14 -7.56
CA ILE A 76 -10.99 -1.17 -8.36
C ILE A 76 -10.06 -0.41 -7.40
N VAL A 77 -8.79 -0.27 -7.77
CA VAL A 77 -7.82 0.55 -7.05
C VAL A 77 -7.28 1.57 -8.03
N THR A 78 -7.30 2.83 -7.62
CA THR A 78 -6.66 3.95 -8.32
C THR A 78 -5.45 4.37 -7.50
N ALA A 79 -4.30 4.57 -8.14
CA ALA A 79 -3.07 4.89 -7.43
C ALA A 79 -2.33 6.08 -8.04
N TRP A 80 -1.61 6.78 -7.18
CA TRP A 80 -0.66 7.82 -7.54
C TRP A 80 0.70 7.50 -6.94
N ALA A 81 1.75 7.86 -7.66
CA ALA A 81 3.11 7.87 -7.18
C ALA A 81 3.51 9.30 -6.78
N VAL A 82 4.20 9.42 -5.66
CA VAL A 82 4.81 10.68 -5.23
C VAL A 82 6.22 10.36 -4.76
N GLU A 83 7.18 11.14 -5.24
CA GLU A 83 8.57 11.04 -4.82
C GLU A 83 8.71 11.58 -3.38
N ALA A 84 9.21 10.76 -2.47
CA ALA A 84 9.45 11.14 -1.08
C ALA A 84 10.36 10.11 -0.39
N ASP A 85 11.07 10.54 0.64
CA ASP A 85 11.88 9.66 1.50
C ASP A 85 11.65 9.97 2.99
N PRO A 86 10.42 9.76 3.52
CA PRO A 86 10.14 10.01 4.92
C PRO A 86 10.82 9.00 5.84
N ASP A 87 11.09 9.43 7.08
CA ASP A 87 11.41 8.53 8.18
C ASP A 87 10.20 7.63 8.49
N LEU A 88 10.39 6.32 8.39
CA LEU A 88 9.36 5.32 8.65
C LEU A 88 9.26 4.94 10.13
N SER A 89 10.07 5.51 11.03
CA SER A 89 10.04 5.21 12.46
C SER A 89 8.71 5.55 13.12
N ALA A 90 7.94 6.46 12.52
CA ALA A 90 6.61 6.87 12.98
C ALA A 90 5.47 6.02 12.38
N PHE A 91 5.79 4.96 11.62
CA PHE A 91 4.80 4.05 11.06
C PHE A 91 3.90 3.48 12.18
N SER A 92 2.61 3.78 12.07
CA SER A 92 1.59 3.38 13.03
C SER A 92 0.28 3.10 12.27
N PRO A 93 0.07 1.85 11.85
CA PRO A 93 -1.07 1.48 11.01
C PRO A 93 -2.39 1.46 11.78
N GLY A 94 -3.47 1.71 11.05
CA GLY A 94 -4.82 1.38 11.52
C GLY A 94 -5.01 -0.10 11.81
N THR A 95 -6.14 -0.44 12.43
CA THR A 95 -6.45 -1.81 12.84
C THR A 95 -7.84 -2.24 12.40
N PHE A 96 -8.00 -3.52 12.08
CA PHE A 96 -9.29 -4.14 11.85
C PHE A 96 -9.58 -5.22 12.92
N THR A 97 -10.87 -5.46 13.17
CA THR A 97 -11.33 -6.53 14.07
C THR A 97 -11.80 -7.74 13.28
N MET A 98 -11.38 -8.94 13.68
CA MET A 98 -11.95 -10.19 13.16
C MET A 98 -12.06 -11.28 14.22
N GLU A 99 -12.92 -12.25 13.95
CA GLU A 99 -13.03 -13.43 14.79
C GLU A 99 -11.78 -14.31 14.63
N TRP A 100 -11.08 -14.57 15.74
CA TRP A 100 -9.89 -15.40 15.73
C TRP A 100 -9.70 -16.16 17.06
N PRO A 101 -9.33 -17.46 17.03
CA PRO A 101 -9.29 -18.36 15.88
C PRO A 101 -10.67 -18.55 15.21
N PRO A 102 -10.74 -19.01 13.96
CA PRO A 102 -12.01 -19.14 13.25
C PRO A 102 -13.03 -20.03 14.00
N ARG A 103 -14.29 -19.59 14.06
CA ARG A 103 -15.42 -20.27 14.73
C ARG A 103 -15.31 -20.33 16.26
N SER A 104 -14.48 -19.49 16.89
CA SER A 104 -14.37 -19.40 18.34
C SER A 104 -15.32 -18.37 18.99
N GLY A 105 -15.97 -17.51 18.20
CA GLY A 105 -16.76 -16.37 18.69
C GLY A 105 -15.94 -15.29 19.42
N ARG A 106 -14.61 -15.32 19.34
CA ARG A 106 -13.71 -14.37 20.00
C ARG A 106 -13.25 -13.33 18.99
N GLN A 107 -13.54 -12.06 19.26
CA GLN A 107 -13.03 -10.94 18.47
C GLN A 107 -11.60 -10.59 18.90
N GLN A 108 -10.73 -10.35 17.93
CA GLN A 108 -9.37 -9.84 18.12
C GLN A 108 -9.09 -8.73 17.11
N GLU A 109 -8.24 -7.80 17.52
CA GLU A 109 -7.79 -6.68 16.71
C GLU A 109 -6.42 -6.99 16.10
N PHE A 110 -6.24 -6.64 14.83
CA PHE A 110 -5.01 -6.83 14.08
C PHE A 110 -4.69 -5.56 13.28
N PRO A 111 -3.41 -5.24 13.05
CA PRO A 111 -3.06 -4.11 12.19
C PRO A 111 -3.46 -4.42 10.74
N GLU A 112 -3.88 -3.39 10.00
CA GLU A 112 -4.17 -3.51 8.56
C GLU A 112 -2.91 -3.79 7.74
N LEU A 113 -1.81 -3.16 8.14
CA LEU A 113 -0.46 -3.42 7.65
C LEU A 113 0.43 -3.78 8.84
N ASP A 114 1.15 -4.89 8.82
CA ASP A 114 2.06 -5.21 9.93
C ASP A 114 3.48 -4.68 9.72
N ARG A 115 3.79 -4.22 8.49
CA ARG A 115 5.11 -3.78 8.07
C ARG A 115 5.02 -2.90 6.83
N VAL A 116 5.97 -1.98 6.71
CA VAL A 116 6.22 -1.20 5.49
C VAL A 116 7.70 -1.25 5.14
N GLU A 117 8.01 -1.37 3.86
CA GLU A 117 9.39 -1.46 3.40
C GLU A 117 9.58 -0.71 2.07
N TRP A 118 10.77 -0.14 1.92
CA TRP A 118 11.30 0.28 0.63
C TRP A 118 11.80 -0.95 -0.12
N LEU A 119 11.30 -1.13 -1.34
CA LEU A 119 11.62 -2.28 -2.16
C LEU A 119 12.02 -1.81 -3.56
N GLY A 120 13.14 -2.33 -4.08
CA GLY A 120 13.45 -2.23 -5.50
C GLY A 120 12.36 -2.88 -6.35
N LEU A 121 12.14 -2.37 -7.56
CA LEU A 121 11.00 -2.77 -8.40
C LEU A 121 10.89 -4.28 -8.65
N ASP A 122 12.01 -4.97 -8.86
CA ASP A 122 11.99 -6.41 -9.13
C ASP A 122 11.48 -7.21 -7.92
N ARG A 123 11.96 -6.86 -6.72
CA ARG A 123 11.48 -7.49 -5.49
C ARG A 123 10.02 -7.11 -5.19
N ALA A 124 9.66 -5.86 -5.45
CA ALA A 124 8.28 -5.39 -5.29
C ALA A 124 7.30 -6.18 -6.18
N ARG A 125 7.68 -6.53 -7.42
CA ARG A 125 6.86 -7.35 -8.33
C ARG A 125 6.58 -8.75 -7.81
N GLU A 126 7.53 -9.37 -7.11
CA GLU A 126 7.35 -10.70 -6.51
C GLU A 126 6.39 -10.69 -5.31
N LEU A 127 6.37 -9.57 -4.59
CA LEU A 127 5.73 -9.44 -3.30
C LEU A 127 4.31 -8.85 -3.37
N ILE A 128 4.10 -7.90 -4.27
CA ILE A 128 2.84 -7.17 -4.38
C ILE A 128 1.72 -8.07 -4.91
N ILE A 129 0.48 -7.78 -4.52
CA ILE A 129 -0.70 -8.38 -5.12
C ILE A 129 -0.62 -8.25 -6.65
N THR A 130 -0.80 -9.37 -7.36
CA THR A 130 -0.58 -9.47 -8.82
C THR A 130 -1.26 -8.37 -9.63
N ALA A 131 -2.46 -7.93 -9.25
CA ALA A 131 -3.15 -6.86 -9.98
C ALA A 131 -2.43 -5.50 -9.88
N GLN A 132 -1.71 -5.25 -8.79
CA GLN A 132 -1.01 -4.00 -8.53
C GLN A 132 0.40 -3.94 -9.14
N THR A 133 0.91 -5.03 -9.74
CA THR A 133 2.20 -4.99 -10.45
C THR A 133 2.18 -3.97 -11.59
N ALA A 134 1.02 -3.76 -12.22
CA ALA A 134 0.84 -2.75 -13.26
C ALA A 134 1.16 -1.33 -12.79
N PHE A 135 1.03 -1.03 -11.49
CA PHE A 135 1.46 0.27 -10.95
C PHE A 135 2.97 0.43 -10.95
N LEU A 136 3.71 -0.65 -10.67
CA LEU A 136 5.18 -0.66 -10.70
C LEU A 136 5.69 -0.48 -12.14
N ASP A 137 5.04 -1.13 -13.10
CA ASP A 137 5.40 -1.03 -14.51
C ASP A 137 5.15 0.39 -15.05
N ARG A 138 3.98 0.97 -14.76
CA ARG A 138 3.65 2.36 -15.13
C ARG A 138 4.58 3.38 -14.46
N LEU A 139 4.98 3.15 -13.21
CA LEU A 139 5.93 4.03 -12.52
C LEU A 139 7.31 4.01 -13.19
N ALA A 140 7.78 2.82 -13.59
CA ALA A 140 9.05 2.68 -14.29
C ALA A 140 9.04 3.48 -15.61
N GLU A 141 7.96 3.41 -16.39
CA GLU A 141 7.80 4.18 -17.63
C GLU A 141 7.82 5.70 -17.44
N HIS A 142 7.45 6.20 -16.26
CA HIS A 142 7.49 7.63 -15.92
C HIS A 142 8.86 8.11 -15.42
N SER A 143 9.77 7.19 -15.09
CA SER A 143 11.04 7.49 -14.43
C SER A 143 12.26 7.34 -15.36
N ASP A 144 12.02 7.02 -16.64
CA ASP A 144 13.01 6.96 -17.74
C ASP A 144 13.24 8.32 -18.43
#